data_AF-A0A4R5A5H4-F1
#
_entry.id   AF-A0A4R5A5H4-F1
#
_cell.length_a   1.000
_cell.length_b   1.000
_cell.length_c   1.000
_cell.angle_alpha   90.00
_cell.angle_beta   90.00
_cell.angle_gamma   90.00
#
_symmetry.space_group_name_H-M   'P 1'
#
loop_
_entity.id
_entity.type
_entity.pdbx_description
1 polymer ?
#
loop_
_entity_poly.entity_id
_entity_poly.type
_entity_poly.pdbx_seq_one_letter_code
_entity_poly.pdbx_strand_id
1 'polypeptide(L)'
;MPRGRSRCRVLDIAAAPIAEVSGTAARAGTTEEAARDGDIVVVAIPLRVSGAVPVEPLAGKTVIDTSNYYWQRDGHIPELDDESTTTSEWLQAHLPQSHVVKAFNHILAGELTTDGRPAGDPGRRGAVLAGDDEGAKAEVAKLIDRFGFDPVDIGPLAEGWRIQRDTPGFGARHTADQLRAEVAVAKRCRDM
;
A
#
# COMPACT_ATOMS: atom_id res chain seq x y z
N MET A 1 6.53 15.34 33.95
CA MET A 1 6.36 13.96 33.40
C MET A 1 6.03 14.08 31.92
N PRO A 2 6.96 13.83 30.98
CA PRO A 2 6.66 13.95 29.57
C PRO A 2 6.01 12.64 29.07
N ARG A 3 4.86 12.76 28.42
CA ARG A 3 4.16 11.66 27.76
C ARG A 3 4.91 11.31 26.46
N GLY A 4 5.32 10.06 26.31
CA GLY A 4 5.99 9.56 25.12
C GLY A 4 5.11 9.69 23.88
N ARG A 5 5.58 10.43 22.87
CA ARG A 5 5.03 10.37 21.51
C ARG A 5 5.69 9.18 20.81
N SER A 6 4.93 8.12 20.57
CA SER A 6 5.33 7.07 19.63
C SER A 6 5.55 7.72 18.26
N ARG A 7 6.81 7.89 17.87
CA ARG A 7 7.18 8.39 16.54
C ARG A 7 7.01 7.23 15.58
N CYS A 8 5.84 7.12 14.95
CA CYS A 8 5.62 6.23 13.81
C CYS A 8 6.63 6.65 12.71
N ARG A 9 7.69 5.86 12.52
CA ARG A 9 8.64 6.06 11.41
C ARG A 9 8.16 5.27 10.21
N VAL A 10 7.75 5.98 9.18
CA VAL A 10 7.47 5.41 7.85
C VAL A 10 8.79 5.48 7.07
N LEU A 11 9.27 4.32 6.62
CA LEU A 11 10.47 4.22 5.78
C LEU A 11 10.07 3.55 4.46
N ASP A 12 10.44 4.19 3.36
CA ASP A 12 10.22 3.68 2.01
C ASP A 12 11.38 2.76 1.61
N ILE A 13 11.07 1.54 1.18
CA ILE A 13 12.00 0.68 0.46
C ILE A 13 11.95 1.11 -1.00
N ALA A 14 13.04 1.72 -1.48
CA ALA A 14 13.26 2.05 -2.89
C ALA A 14 14.51 1.32 -3.40
N ALA A 15 14.44 0.74 -4.59
CA ALA A 15 15.57 0.05 -5.24
C ALA A 15 16.65 1.01 -5.80
N ALA A 16 16.47 2.32 -5.61
CA ALA A 16 17.40 3.38 -5.98
C ALA A 16 17.42 4.44 -4.87
N PRO A 17 18.52 5.19 -4.67
CA PRO A 17 18.54 6.26 -3.67
C PRO A 17 17.43 7.27 -3.99
N ILE A 18 16.56 7.50 -3.00
CA ILE A 18 15.54 8.56 -3.04
C ILE A 18 16.29 9.88 -3.13
N ALA A 19 16.39 10.45 -4.34
CA ALA A 19 17.25 11.59 -4.62
C ALA A 19 16.79 12.89 -3.95
N GLU A 20 15.55 12.96 -3.44
CA GLU A 20 15.10 14.05 -2.59
C GLU A 20 14.21 13.52 -1.46
N VAL A 21 14.82 13.43 -0.29
CA VAL A 21 14.09 13.26 0.96
C VAL A 21 13.73 14.66 1.46
N SER A 22 12.53 15.15 1.12
CA SER A 22 12.05 16.46 1.60
C SER A 22 11.47 16.35 3.01
N GLY A 23 12.12 17.01 3.96
CA GLY A 23 11.67 17.14 5.36
C GLY A 23 12.79 16.85 6.36
N THR A 24 12.83 17.59 7.47
CA THR A 24 13.91 17.52 8.48
C THR A 24 13.98 16.20 9.28
N ALA A 25 13.13 15.22 8.96
CA ALA A 25 12.97 13.98 9.72
C ALA A 25 13.20 12.70 8.91
N ALA A 26 13.48 12.82 7.61
CA ALA A 26 13.69 11.67 6.76
C ALA A 26 15.17 11.55 6.35
N ARG A 27 15.64 10.31 6.16
CA ARG A 27 17.04 10.00 5.85
C ARG A 27 17.09 9.02 4.69
N ALA A 28 18.11 9.15 3.83
CA ALA A 28 18.46 8.08 2.92
C ALA A 28 19.10 6.91 3.69
N GLY A 29 18.92 5.69 3.17
CA GLY A 29 19.46 4.46 3.74
C GLY A 29 19.31 3.31 2.75
N THR A 30 19.80 2.12 3.13
CA THR A 30 19.61 0.91 2.31
C THR A 30 18.25 0.26 2.56
N THR A 31 17.88 -0.70 1.73
CA THR A 31 16.68 -1.54 1.91
C THR A 31 16.68 -2.27 3.26
N GLU A 32 17.84 -2.77 3.70
CA GLU A 32 18.01 -3.45 4.99
C GLU A 32 17.87 -2.48 6.16
N GLU A 33 18.40 -1.27 6.02
CA GLU A 33 18.24 -0.24 7.05
C GLU A 33 16.77 0.21 7.19
N ALA A 34 16.09 0.41 6.06
CA ALA A 34 14.67 0.74 6.04
C ALA A 34 13.84 -0.38 6.70
N ALA A 35 14.10 -1.63 6.34
CA ALA A 35 13.40 -2.79 6.88
C ALA A 35 13.65 -2.97 8.39
N ARG A 36 14.89 -2.80 8.85
CA ARG A 36 15.26 -2.93 10.26
C ARG A 36 14.64 -1.83 11.13
N ASP A 37 14.80 -0.57 10.72
CA ASP A 37 14.51 0.60 11.55
C ASP A 37 13.06 1.09 11.43
N GLY A 38 12.33 0.66 10.40
CA GLY A 38 10.93 1.06 10.17
C GLY A 38 9.98 0.37 11.12
N ASP A 39 9.05 1.12 11.71
CA ASP A 39 7.93 0.55 12.46
C ASP A 39 6.85 0.03 11.49
N ILE A 40 6.60 0.82 10.45
CA ILE A 40 5.78 0.49 9.28
C ILE A 40 6.66 0.69 8.06
N VAL A 41 6.70 -0.29 7.16
CA VAL A 41 7.55 -0.27 5.97
C VAL A 41 6.70 -0.21 4.73
N VAL A 42 7.00 0.72 3.83
CA VAL A 42 6.29 0.87 2.55
C VAL A 42 7.15 0.28 1.43
N VAL A 43 6.59 -0.66 0.68
CA VAL A 43 7.23 -1.24 -0.50
C VAL A 43 6.78 -0.42 -1.72
N ALA A 44 7.67 0.42 -2.21
CA ALA A 44 7.46 1.35 -3.32
C ALA A 44 8.44 1.09 -4.48
N ILE A 45 8.60 -0.19 -4.84
CA ILE A 45 9.46 -0.66 -5.93
C ILE A 45 8.64 -1.32 -7.04
N PRO A 46 9.16 -1.44 -8.28
CA PRO A 46 8.50 -2.22 -9.32
C PRO A 46 8.30 -3.68 -8.89
N LEU A 47 7.16 -4.28 -9.26
CA LEU A 47 6.80 -5.63 -8.83
C LEU A 47 7.86 -6.68 -9.19
N ARG A 48 8.50 -6.58 -10.37
CA ARG A 48 9.56 -7.53 -10.79
C ARG A 48 10.78 -7.61 -9.84
N VAL A 49 10.98 -6.63 -8.97
CA VAL A 49 12.09 -6.63 -7.99
C VAL A 49 11.60 -6.86 -6.56
N SER A 50 10.33 -7.24 -6.34
CA SER A 50 9.77 -7.49 -5.01
C SER A 50 10.52 -8.59 -4.24
N GLY A 51 11.11 -9.55 -4.94
CA GLY A 51 11.94 -10.59 -4.32
C GLY A 51 13.23 -10.08 -3.66
N ALA A 52 13.63 -8.82 -3.90
CA ALA A 52 14.77 -8.19 -3.24
C ALA A 52 14.40 -7.54 -1.89
N VAL A 53 13.11 -7.52 -1.51
CA VAL A 53 12.69 -6.99 -0.21
C VAL A 53 13.25 -7.88 0.92
N PRO A 54 13.93 -7.33 1.94
CA PRO A 54 14.50 -8.13 3.02
C PRO A 54 13.41 -8.86 3.83
N VAL A 55 13.56 -10.17 4.06
CA VAL A 55 12.54 -10.99 4.72
C VAL A 55 12.67 -10.94 6.24
N GLU A 56 13.83 -11.34 6.78
CA GLU A 56 14.02 -11.50 8.22
C GLU A 56 13.83 -10.21 9.02
N PRO A 57 14.32 -9.03 8.57
CA PRO A 57 14.11 -7.79 9.31
C PRO A 57 12.64 -7.34 9.35
N LEU A 58 11.79 -7.82 8.42
CA LEU A 58 10.38 -7.46 8.34
C LEU A 58 9.46 -8.39 9.14
N ALA A 59 9.97 -9.50 9.68
CA ALA A 59 9.17 -10.44 10.45
C ALA A 59 8.41 -9.74 11.60
N GLY A 60 7.09 -9.95 11.64
CA GLY A 60 6.15 -9.37 12.60
C GLY A 60 5.79 -7.90 12.34
N LYS A 61 6.29 -7.26 11.28
CA LYS A 61 6.01 -5.85 10.98
C LYS A 61 4.84 -5.69 10.02
N THR A 62 4.19 -4.52 10.10
CA THR A 62 3.25 -4.04 9.09
C THR A 62 4.02 -3.59 7.83
N VAL A 63 3.70 -4.20 6.70
CA VAL A 63 4.31 -3.89 5.39
C VAL A 63 3.22 -3.41 4.44
N ILE A 64 3.33 -2.17 3.95
CA ILE A 64 2.37 -1.60 3.01
C ILE A 64 2.81 -1.90 1.58
N ASP A 65 2.01 -2.66 0.84
CA ASP A 65 2.19 -2.89 -0.59
C ASP A 65 1.49 -1.80 -1.41
N THR A 66 2.27 -1.11 -2.26
CA THR A 66 1.76 -0.09 -3.20
C THR A 66 1.75 -0.57 -4.65
N SER A 67 2.01 -1.86 -4.88
CA SER A 67 2.27 -2.40 -6.21
C SER A 67 1.03 -2.48 -7.10
N ASN A 68 1.29 -2.34 -8.39
CA ASN A 68 0.38 -2.64 -9.49
C ASN A 68 1.15 -3.44 -10.53
N TYR A 69 0.54 -4.49 -11.09
CA TYR A 69 1.17 -5.35 -12.08
C TYR A 69 1.08 -4.75 -13.49
N TYR A 70 2.22 -4.64 -14.18
CA TYR A 70 2.27 -4.24 -15.59
C TYR A 70 3.19 -5.19 -16.35
N TRP A 71 2.63 -6.09 -17.17
CA TRP A 71 3.41 -7.07 -17.92
C TRP A 71 4.52 -6.44 -18.79
N GLN A 72 4.30 -5.22 -19.32
CA GLN A 72 5.33 -4.49 -20.09
C GLN A 72 6.56 -4.12 -19.24
N ARG A 73 6.34 -3.86 -17.96
CA ARG A 73 7.38 -3.41 -17.01
C ARG A 73 7.97 -4.58 -16.23
N ASP A 74 7.13 -5.54 -15.89
CA ASP A 74 7.41 -6.60 -14.92
C ASP A 74 7.65 -7.97 -15.59
N GLY A 75 7.35 -8.09 -16.88
CA GLY A 75 7.30 -9.37 -17.58
C GLY A 75 5.99 -10.11 -17.30
N HIS A 76 5.79 -11.23 -18.01
CA HIS A 76 4.67 -12.13 -17.76
C HIS A 76 4.91 -12.93 -16.48
N ILE A 77 3.96 -12.87 -15.56
CA ILE A 77 3.95 -13.62 -14.30
C ILE A 77 2.68 -14.48 -14.34
N PRO A 78 2.80 -15.80 -14.63
CA PRO A 78 1.65 -16.64 -14.94
C PRO A 78 0.49 -16.54 -13.94
N GLU A 79 0.79 -16.53 -12.65
CA GLU A 79 -0.20 -16.49 -11.57
C GLU A 79 -0.93 -15.14 -11.44
N LEU A 80 -0.33 -14.06 -11.94
CA LEU A 80 -0.96 -12.75 -12.03
C LEU A 80 -1.66 -12.54 -13.37
N ASP A 81 -1.15 -13.17 -14.44
CA ASP A 81 -1.77 -13.17 -15.76
C ASP A 81 -3.10 -13.96 -15.76
N ASP A 82 -3.15 -15.09 -15.04
CA ASP A 82 -4.38 -15.89 -14.86
C ASP A 82 -5.22 -15.45 -13.64
N GLU A 83 -4.76 -14.40 -12.95
CA GLU A 83 -5.36 -13.83 -11.73
C GLU A 83 -5.60 -14.87 -10.62
N SER A 84 -4.86 -15.99 -10.56
CA SER A 84 -4.91 -16.98 -9.48
C SER A 84 -4.40 -16.42 -8.15
N THR A 85 -3.59 -15.37 -8.17
CA THR A 85 -3.15 -14.59 -7.01
C THR A 85 -3.27 -13.09 -7.26
N THR A 86 -3.07 -12.28 -6.22
CA THR A 86 -2.98 -10.83 -6.31
C THR A 86 -1.54 -10.34 -6.11
N THR A 87 -1.24 -9.09 -6.52
CA THR A 87 0.12 -8.52 -6.32
C THR A 87 0.53 -8.50 -4.85
N SER A 88 -0.43 -8.30 -3.95
CA SER A 88 -0.15 -8.18 -2.52
C SER A 88 -0.05 -9.56 -1.87
N GLU A 89 -0.83 -10.55 -2.30
CA GLU A 89 -0.61 -11.96 -1.92
C GLU A 89 0.74 -12.48 -2.42
N TRP A 90 1.18 -12.06 -3.61
CA TRP A 90 2.52 -12.37 -4.13
C TRP A 90 3.63 -11.83 -3.20
N LEU A 91 3.48 -10.58 -2.70
CA LEU A 91 4.42 -10.03 -1.73
C LEU A 91 4.32 -10.76 -0.37
N GLN A 92 3.12 -11.09 0.09
CA GLN A 92 2.89 -11.83 1.33
C GLN A 92 3.54 -13.22 1.31
N ALA A 93 3.56 -13.89 0.15
CA ALA A 93 4.25 -15.16 -0.03
C ALA A 93 5.78 -15.03 0.14
N HIS A 94 6.36 -13.91 -0.30
CA HIS A 94 7.78 -13.58 -0.08
C HIS A 94 8.07 -13.18 1.37
N LEU A 95 7.10 -12.61 2.07
CA LEU A 95 7.21 -12.11 3.44
C LEU A 95 6.31 -12.90 4.42
N PRO A 96 6.50 -14.23 4.58
CA PRO A 96 5.53 -15.09 5.27
C PRO A 96 5.33 -14.78 6.75
N GLN A 97 6.24 -14.03 7.36
CA GLN A 97 6.17 -13.63 8.76
C GLN A 97 5.76 -12.16 8.94
N SER A 98 5.56 -11.41 7.87
CA SER A 98 5.11 -10.01 7.92
C SER A 98 3.59 -9.91 7.77
N HIS A 99 3.02 -8.76 8.14
CA HIS A 99 1.62 -8.43 7.94
C HIS A 99 1.48 -7.48 6.75
N VAL A 100 1.27 -8.03 5.54
CA VAL A 100 1.14 -7.22 4.32
C VAL A 100 -0.25 -6.58 4.25
N VAL A 101 -0.29 -5.29 3.93
CA VAL A 101 -1.52 -4.52 3.70
C VAL A 101 -1.40 -3.81 2.36
N LYS A 102 -2.34 -4.03 1.45
CA LYS A 102 -2.42 -3.26 0.20
C LYS A 102 -2.96 -1.86 0.51
N ALA A 103 -2.26 -0.81 0.10
CA ALA A 103 -2.78 0.56 0.20
C ALA A 103 -2.10 1.51 -0.81
N PHE A 104 -2.69 2.68 -1.02
CA PHE A 104 -2.17 3.79 -1.85
C PHE A 104 -1.93 3.51 -3.35
N ASN A 105 -1.97 2.26 -3.80
CA ASN A 105 -1.66 1.83 -5.16
C ASN A 105 -2.52 2.50 -6.26
N HIS A 106 -3.73 2.94 -5.92
CA HIS A 106 -4.75 3.43 -6.86
C HIS A 106 -4.88 4.95 -6.91
N ILE A 107 -4.02 5.67 -6.18
CA ILE A 107 -3.93 7.13 -6.21
C ILE A 107 -2.62 7.51 -6.90
N LEU A 108 -2.63 8.51 -7.78
CA LEU A 108 -1.40 8.96 -8.43
C LEU A 108 -0.45 9.57 -7.39
N ALA A 109 0.85 9.29 -7.51
CA ALA A 109 1.84 9.70 -6.51
C ALA A 109 1.85 11.22 -6.24
N GLY A 110 1.63 12.05 -7.27
CA GLY A 110 1.52 13.50 -7.10
C GLY A 110 0.24 13.97 -6.41
N GLU A 111 -0.83 13.17 -6.45
CA GLU A 111 -2.09 13.44 -5.77
C GLU A 111 -2.00 13.10 -4.28
N LEU A 112 -1.23 12.07 -3.90
CA LEU A 112 -1.04 11.70 -2.48
C LEU A 112 -0.50 12.87 -1.63
N THR A 113 0.28 13.78 -2.23
CA THR A 113 0.87 14.93 -1.53
C THR A 113 0.01 16.20 -1.59
N THR A 114 -1.04 16.22 -2.42
CA THR A 114 -1.82 17.43 -2.71
C THR A 114 -3.32 17.29 -2.43
N ASP A 115 -3.88 16.08 -2.45
CA ASP A 115 -5.31 15.81 -2.27
C ASP A 115 -5.75 15.70 -0.80
N GLY A 116 -4.81 15.62 0.14
CA GLY A 116 -5.11 15.43 1.56
C GLY A 116 -6.01 16.54 2.11
N ARG A 117 -7.10 16.16 2.80
CA ARG A 117 -8.05 17.08 3.43
C ARG A 117 -8.31 16.75 4.91
N PRO A 118 -8.70 17.73 5.73
CA PRO A 118 -9.10 17.48 7.12
C PRO A 118 -10.24 16.48 7.22
N ALA A 119 -10.26 15.70 8.31
CA ALA A 119 -11.35 14.78 8.60
C ALA A 119 -12.70 15.51 8.63
N GLY A 120 -13.71 14.91 8.00
CA GLY A 120 -15.06 15.47 7.88
C GLY A 120 -15.28 16.43 6.71
N ASP A 121 -14.25 16.76 5.91
CA ASP A 121 -14.46 17.49 4.65
C ASP A 121 -15.27 16.63 3.68
N PRO A 122 -16.39 17.15 3.11
CA PRO A 122 -17.25 16.35 2.23
C PRO A 122 -16.58 15.95 0.90
N GLY A 123 -15.48 16.62 0.54
CA GLY A 123 -14.66 16.30 -0.62
C GLY A 123 -13.40 15.50 -0.29
N ARG A 124 -13.27 14.96 0.94
CA ARG A 124 -12.18 14.10 1.36
C ARG A 124 -12.21 12.80 0.56
N ARG A 125 -11.09 12.46 -0.05
CA ARG A 125 -10.96 11.31 -0.95
C ARG A 125 -10.81 10.03 -0.12
N GLY A 126 -11.47 8.96 -0.54
CA GLY A 126 -11.27 7.63 0.03
C GLY A 126 -9.94 7.02 -0.42
N ALA A 127 -9.32 6.22 0.44
CA ALA A 127 -8.19 5.37 0.08
C ALA A 127 -8.42 3.96 0.63
N VAL A 128 -8.37 2.97 -0.27
CA VAL A 128 -8.52 1.56 0.07
C VAL A 128 -7.36 1.04 0.92
N LEU A 129 -7.70 0.17 1.88
CA LEU A 129 -6.80 -0.81 2.46
C LEU A 129 -7.39 -2.24 2.40
N ALA A 130 -6.53 -3.24 2.26
CA ALA A 130 -6.89 -4.67 2.32
C ALA A 130 -5.76 -5.46 2.98
N GLY A 131 -6.08 -6.41 3.86
CA GLY A 131 -5.08 -7.20 4.58
C GLY A 131 -5.68 -8.22 5.55
N ASP A 132 -4.89 -9.22 5.93
CA ASP A 132 -5.38 -10.35 6.74
C ASP A 132 -5.17 -10.14 8.26
N ASP A 133 -4.31 -9.21 8.66
CA ASP A 133 -4.10 -8.85 10.06
C ASP A 133 -4.86 -7.57 10.42
N GLU A 134 -5.80 -7.67 11.37
CA GLU A 134 -6.62 -6.55 11.81
C GLU A 134 -5.81 -5.45 12.52
N GLY A 135 -4.71 -5.79 13.19
CA GLY A 135 -3.81 -4.83 13.82
C GLY A 135 -3.11 -3.97 12.78
N ALA A 136 -2.50 -4.60 11.78
CA ALA A 136 -1.83 -3.96 10.67
C ALA A 136 -2.79 -3.09 9.86
N LYS A 137 -4.00 -3.59 9.53
CA LYS A 137 -5.04 -2.78 8.88
C LYS A 137 -5.40 -1.54 9.71
N ALA A 138 -5.57 -1.67 11.02
CA ALA A 138 -5.86 -0.53 11.88
C ALA A 138 -4.72 0.51 11.94
N GLU A 139 -3.46 0.08 11.88
CA GLU A 139 -2.31 0.98 11.76
C GLU A 139 -2.29 1.74 10.44
N VAL A 140 -2.52 1.03 9.33
CA VAL A 140 -2.56 1.62 8.00
C VAL A 140 -3.75 2.57 7.85
N ALA A 141 -4.92 2.23 8.38
CA ALA A 141 -6.08 3.12 8.39
C ALA A 141 -5.80 4.45 9.12
N LYS A 142 -5.09 4.41 10.25
CA LYS A 142 -4.64 5.63 10.96
C LYS A 142 -3.62 6.43 10.15
N LEU A 143 -2.78 5.76 9.34
CA LEU A 143 -1.84 6.46 8.45
C LEU A 143 -2.58 7.17 7.32
N ILE A 144 -3.52 6.49 6.68
CA ILE A 144 -4.40 7.04 5.64
C ILE A 144 -5.15 8.27 6.17
N ASP A 145 -5.76 8.17 7.36
CA ASP A 145 -6.45 9.29 7.99
C ASP A 145 -5.50 10.48 8.26
N ARG A 146 -4.30 10.22 8.82
CA ARG A 146 -3.30 11.26 9.05
C ARG A 146 -2.82 11.95 7.77
N PHE A 147 -2.81 11.25 6.65
CA PHE A 147 -2.48 11.82 5.34
C PHE A 147 -3.64 12.60 4.70
N GLY A 148 -4.80 12.64 5.36
CA GLY A 148 -5.94 13.42 4.90
C GLY A 148 -6.88 12.69 3.95
N PHE A 149 -6.92 11.36 4.01
CA PHE A 149 -7.81 10.51 3.22
C PHE A 149 -8.75 9.72 4.14
N ASP A 150 -9.91 9.31 3.64
CA ASP A 150 -10.82 8.45 4.38
C ASP A 150 -10.46 6.97 4.13
N PRO A 151 -10.10 6.20 5.16
CA PRO A 151 -9.78 4.78 4.99
C PRO A 151 -11.02 3.98 4.58
N VAL A 152 -10.87 3.15 3.55
CA VAL A 152 -11.88 2.19 3.08
C VAL A 152 -11.30 0.79 3.19
N ASP A 153 -11.64 0.08 4.26
CA ASP A 153 -11.28 -1.33 4.41
C ASP A 153 -12.18 -2.19 3.50
N ILE A 154 -11.55 -2.95 2.60
CA ILE A 154 -12.24 -3.84 1.66
C ILE A 154 -12.12 -5.31 2.05
N GLY A 155 -11.53 -5.60 3.22
CA GLY A 155 -11.45 -6.94 3.80
C GLY A 155 -10.07 -7.61 3.65
N PRO A 156 -10.04 -8.94 3.46
CA PRO A 156 -8.82 -9.74 3.37
C PRO A 156 -7.86 -9.26 2.26
N LEU A 157 -6.59 -9.63 2.36
CA LEU A 157 -5.57 -9.26 1.36
C LEU A 157 -5.96 -9.73 -0.06
N ALA A 158 -6.62 -10.89 -0.13
CA ALA A 158 -7.16 -11.48 -1.35
C ALA A 158 -8.24 -10.63 -2.03
N GLU A 159 -8.83 -9.62 -1.37
CA GLU A 159 -9.77 -8.67 -1.98
C GLU A 159 -9.05 -7.49 -2.66
N GLY A 160 -7.73 -7.38 -2.49
CA GLY A 160 -6.90 -6.31 -3.06
C GLY A 160 -6.96 -6.18 -4.59
N TRP A 161 -7.38 -7.22 -5.32
CA TRP A 161 -7.61 -7.13 -6.77
C TRP A 161 -8.69 -6.13 -7.15
N ARG A 162 -9.67 -5.87 -6.28
CA ARG A 162 -10.79 -4.95 -6.57
C ARG A 162 -10.37 -3.50 -6.76
N ILE A 163 -9.12 -3.19 -6.42
CA ILE A 163 -8.53 -1.86 -6.54
C ILE A 163 -7.21 -1.88 -7.34
N GLN A 164 -7.01 -2.89 -8.18
CA GLN A 164 -5.89 -2.94 -9.11
C GLN A 164 -6.20 -2.18 -10.40
N ARG A 165 -5.21 -2.03 -11.29
CA ARG A 165 -5.42 -1.46 -12.62
C ARG A 165 -6.62 -2.07 -13.34
N ASP A 166 -7.23 -1.28 -14.22
CA ASP A 166 -8.38 -1.69 -15.04
C ASP A 166 -9.67 -2.00 -14.23
N THR A 167 -9.68 -1.76 -12.91
CA THR A 167 -10.89 -1.77 -12.08
C THR A 167 -11.50 -0.36 -11.94
N PRO A 168 -12.81 -0.23 -11.65
CA PRO A 168 -13.49 1.07 -11.66
C PRO A 168 -12.94 2.09 -10.66
N GLY A 169 -12.47 1.64 -9.49
CA GLY A 169 -11.93 2.52 -8.44
C GLY A 169 -10.47 2.96 -8.67
N PHE A 170 -9.80 2.45 -9.71
CA PHE A 170 -8.38 2.69 -9.94
C PHE A 170 -8.11 4.05 -10.61
N GLY A 171 -7.31 4.91 -9.97
CA GLY A 171 -6.92 6.23 -10.49
C GLY A 171 -8.00 7.31 -10.36
N ALA A 172 -9.26 6.92 -10.21
CA ALA A 172 -10.36 7.87 -10.09
C ALA A 172 -10.43 8.51 -8.70
N ARG A 173 -10.89 9.77 -8.67
CA ARG A 173 -11.06 10.54 -7.44
C ARG A 173 -12.46 10.32 -6.87
N HIS A 174 -12.55 9.47 -5.85
CA HIS A 174 -13.79 9.11 -5.17
C HIS A 174 -13.77 9.47 -3.69
N THR A 175 -14.92 9.86 -3.14
CA THR A 175 -15.16 9.82 -1.68
C THR A 175 -15.19 8.36 -1.19
N ALA A 176 -15.16 8.14 0.13
CA ALA A 176 -15.21 6.79 0.69
C ALA A 176 -16.45 5.99 0.22
N ASP A 177 -17.62 6.60 0.18
CA ASP A 177 -18.86 5.91 -0.23
C ASP A 177 -18.89 5.57 -1.71
N GLN A 178 -18.42 6.49 -2.56
CA GLN A 178 -18.26 6.22 -3.99
C GLN A 178 -17.24 5.11 -4.20
N LEU A 179 -16.11 5.14 -3.49
CA LEU A 179 -15.06 4.13 -3.61
C LEU A 179 -15.54 2.74 -3.19
N ARG A 180 -16.36 2.63 -2.12
CA ARG A 180 -17.03 1.38 -1.75
C ARG A 180 -17.93 0.86 -2.85
N ALA A 181 -18.67 1.75 -3.53
CA ALA A 181 -19.52 1.36 -4.65
C ALA A 181 -18.70 0.82 -5.83
N GLU A 182 -17.60 1.49 -6.20
CA GLU A 182 -16.71 1.04 -7.29
C GLU A 182 -16.07 -0.31 -7.00
N VAL A 183 -15.58 -0.52 -5.77
CA VAL A 183 -15.00 -1.80 -5.32
C VAL A 183 -16.03 -2.93 -5.36
N ALA A 184 -17.28 -2.65 -5.02
CA ALA A 184 -18.35 -3.65 -5.00
C ALA A 184 -18.71 -4.15 -6.41
N VAL A 185 -18.56 -3.31 -7.44
CA VAL A 185 -18.87 -3.66 -8.84
C VAL A 185 -17.65 -4.11 -9.64
N ALA A 186 -16.45 -4.06 -9.07
CA ALA A 186 -15.23 -4.53 -9.71
C ALA A 186 -15.36 -6.01 -10.14
N LYS A 187 -14.82 -6.32 -11.32
CA LYS A 187 -14.78 -7.67 -11.89
C LYS A 187 -13.35 -8.04 -12.25
N ARG A 188 -13.00 -9.30 -12.06
CA ARG A 188 -11.74 -9.88 -12.52
C ARG A 188 -11.79 -10.12 -14.01
N CYS A 189 -10.67 -9.98 -14.72
CA CYS A 189 -10.60 -10.31 -16.13
C CYS A 189 -10.92 -11.78 -16.39
N ARG A 190 -10.51 -12.68 -15.50
CA ARG A 190 -10.80 -14.13 -15.62
C ARG A 190 -12.27 -14.50 -15.39
N ASP A 191 -13.05 -13.62 -14.75
CA ASP A 191 -14.46 -13.87 -14.39
C ASP A 191 -15.45 -13.21 -15.36
N MET A 192 -14.95 -12.53 -16.41
CA MET A 192 -15.74 -11.91 -17.49
C MET A 192 -15.84 -12.81 -18.72
#